data_AF-A0A6V8SIY1-F1
#
_entry.id   AF-A0A6V8SIY1-F1
#
_cell.length_a   1.000
_cell.length_b   1.000
_cell.length_c   1.000
_cell.angle_alpha   90.00
_cell.angle_beta   90.00
_cell.angle_gamma   90.00
#
_symmetry.space_group_name_H-M   'P 1'
#
loop_
_entity.id
_entity.type
_entity.pdbx_description
1 polymer ?
#
loop_
_entity_poly.entity_id
_entity_poly.type
_entity_poly.pdbx_seq_one_letter_code
_entity_poly.pdbx_strand_id
1 'polypeptide(L)'
;MISTILEGIGKKDTVMNDEVIVSNMLAGAKGAANAYLNATLASPTPELRAMYASSLSQVLNGHAAISELAVKRGWEQPYAPTTEQLSDAFKKSEDVIDRD
;
A
#
# COMPACT_ATOMS: atom_id res chain seq x y z
N MET A 1 -0.04 -4.47 -19.10
CA MET A 1 0.24 -3.17 -18.45
C MET A 1 0.91 -3.33 -17.08
N ILE A 2 0.39 -4.16 -16.15
CA ILE A 2 1.06 -4.43 -14.85
C ILE A 2 2.46 -5.07 -15.05
N SER A 3 2.60 -6.03 -15.98
CA SER A 3 3.89 -6.65 -16.34
C SER A 3 4.96 -5.63 -16.73
N THR A 4 4.58 -4.60 -17.48
CA THR A 4 5.51 -3.59 -18.01
C THR A 4 6.02 -2.63 -16.92
N ILE A 5 5.20 -2.35 -15.91
CA ILE A 5 5.62 -1.56 -14.74
C ILE A 5 6.60 -2.36 -13.88
N LEU A 6 6.38 -3.67 -13.72
CA LEU A 6 7.28 -4.59 -13.01
C LEU A 6 8.62 -4.76 -13.76
N GLU A 7 8.59 -4.88 -15.08
CA GLU A 7 9.80 -5.01 -15.92
C GLU A 7 10.65 -3.73 -15.94
N GLY A 8 10.03 -2.54 -15.83
CA GLY A 8 10.74 -1.26 -15.78
C GLY A 8 11.51 -1.00 -14.48
N ILE A 9 11.09 -1.64 -13.38
CA ILE A 9 11.72 -1.52 -12.05
C ILE A 9 12.88 -2.52 -11.89
N GLY A 10 12.89 -3.61 -12.67
CA GLY A 10 13.80 -4.76 -12.50
C GLY A 10 15.23 -4.62 -13.02
N LYS A 11 15.75 -3.41 -13.29
CA LYS A 11 17.15 -3.22 -13.73
C LYS A 11 17.96 -2.37 -12.75
N LYS A 12 18.29 -3.00 -11.61
CA LYS A 12 19.50 -2.88 -10.77
C LYS A 12 19.16 -3.38 -9.37
N ASP A 13 19.71 -4.52 -8.97
CA ASP A 13 19.99 -4.99 -7.60
C ASP A 13 19.01 -4.67 -6.46
N THR A 14 17.73 -4.45 -6.74
CA THR A 14 16.71 -4.27 -5.71
C THR A 14 16.22 -5.64 -5.30
N VAL A 15 16.80 -6.18 -4.22
CA VAL A 15 16.25 -7.34 -3.50
C VAL A 15 14.94 -6.89 -2.86
N MET A 16 13.88 -6.83 -3.66
CA MET A 16 12.54 -6.47 -3.21
C MET A 16 11.93 -7.71 -2.55
N ASN A 17 11.94 -7.74 -1.22
CA ASN A 17 11.27 -8.80 -0.46
C ASN A 17 9.75 -8.58 -0.45
N ASP A 18 8.98 -9.63 -0.14
CA ASP A 18 7.52 -9.58 -0.16
C ASP A 18 6.93 -8.49 0.76
N GLU A 19 7.61 -8.17 1.85
CA GLU A 19 7.24 -7.10 2.76
C GLU A 19 7.29 -5.73 2.08
N VAL A 20 8.36 -5.44 1.34
CA VAL A 20 8.49 -4.20 0.55
C VAL A 20 7.43 -4.14 -0.57
N ILE A 21 7.13 -5.28 -1.22
CA ILE A 21 6.04 -5.35 -2.22
C ILE A 21 4.71 -4.97 -1.57
N VAL A 22 4.40 -5.55 -0.42
CA VAL A 22 3.16 -5.29 0.31
C VAL A 22 3.08 -3.84 0.79
N SER A 23 4.16 -3.26 1.32
CA SER A 23 4.22 -1.84 1.68
C SER A 23 3.93 -0.94 0.48
N ASN A 24 4.51 -1.24 -0.68
CA ASN A 24 4.26 -0.50 -1.92
C ASN A 24 2.81 -0.66 -2.40
N MET A 25 2.24 -1.86 -2.33
CA MET A 25 0.84 -2.10 -2.69
C MET A 25 -0.13 -1.35 -1.77
N LEU A 26 0.13 -1.32 -0.45
CA LEU A 26 -0.65 -0.53 0.51
C LEU A 26 -0.59 0.96 0.20
N ALA A 27 0.60 1.50 -0.07
CA ALA A 27 0.78 2.90 -0.46
C ALA A 27 0.04 3.23 -1.76
N GLY A 28 0.16 2.37 -2.78
CA GLY A 28 -0.54 2.51 -4.05
C GLY A 28 -2.07 2.48 -3.89
N ALA A 29 -2.58 1.55 -3.08
CA ALA A 29 -4.01 1.45 -2.80
C ALA A 29 -4.54 2.69 -2.06
N LYS A 30 -3.79 3.25 -1.10
CA LYS A 30 -4.14 4.53 -0.45
C LYS A 30 -4.21 5.67 -1.47
N GLY A 31 -3.22 5.76 -2.38
CA GLY A 31 -3.22 6.75 -3.47
C GLY A 31 -4.45 6.61 -4.38
N ALA A 32 -4.76 5.38 -4.79
CA ALA A 32 -5.93 5.09 -5.62
C ALA A 32 -7.26 5.41 -4.90
N ALA A 33 -7.37 5.06 -3.61
CA ALA A 33 -8.55 5.38 -2.81
C ALA A 33 -8.78 6.89 -2.72
N ASN A 34 -7.72 7.67 -2.46
CA ASN A 34 -7.80 9.13 -2.46
C ASN A 34 -8.25 9.68 -3.82
N ALA A 35 -7.69 9.16 -4.92
CA ALA A 35 -8.10 9.56 -6.26
C ALA A 35 -9.58 9.28 -6.53
N TYR A 36 -10.07 8.08 -6.21
CA TYR A 36 -11.48 7.72 -6.42
C TYR A 36 -12.42 8.46 -5.47
N LEU A 37 -12.03 8.74 -4.23
CA LEU A 37 -12.79 9.60 -3.32
C LEU A 37 -12.94 11.01 -3.90
N ASN A 38 -11.84 11.63 -4.31
CA ASN A 38 -11.86 12.97 -4.91
C ASN A 38 -12.71 13.00 -6.19
N ALA A 39 -12.58 11.99 -7.06
CA ALA A 39 -13.39 11.87 -8.27
C ALA A 39 -14.88 11.70 -7.94
N THR A 40 -15.23 10.91 -6.91
CA THR A 40 -16.61 10.74 -6.45
C THR A 40 -17.22 12.07 -5.99
N LEU A 41 -16.46 12.85 -5.20
CA LEU A 41 -16.92 14.14 -4.67
C LEU A 41 -17.03 15.22 -5.76
N ALA A 42 -16.12 15.24 -6.72
CA ALA A 42 -16.10 16.22 -7.80
C ALA A 42 -17.03 15.88 -8.97
N SER A 43 -17.63 14.69 -8.98
CA SER A 43 -18.43 14.22 -10.13
C SER A 43 -19.71 15.03 -10.33
N PRO A 44 -19.93 15.60 -11.52
CA PRO A 44 -21.09 16.45 -11.81
C PRO A 44 -22.37 15.65 -12.03
N THR A 45 -22.29 14.37 -12.40
CA THR A 45 -23.46 13.52 -12.65
C THR A 45 -23.57 12.36 -11.66
N PRO A 46 -24.79 11.88 -11.37
CA PRO A 46 -25.01 10.72 -10.51
C PRO A 46 -24.34 9.44 -11.01
N GLU A 47 -24.30 9.21 -12.32
CA GLU A 47 -23.75 8.01 -12.94
C GLU A 47 -22.23 7.93 -12.73
N LEU A 48 -21.51 9.03 -12.98
CA LEU A 48 -20.06 9.11 -12.73
C LEU A 48 -19.75 8.96 -11.24
N ARG A 49 -20.55 9.59 -10.39
CA ARG A 49 -20.42 9.46 -8.93
C ARG A 49 -20.56 8.01 -8.49
N ALA A 50 -21.58 7.30 -8.98
CA ALA A 50 -21.80 5.90 -8.68
C ALA A 50 -20.64 5.01 -9.17
N MET A 51 -20.13 5.28 -10.36
CA MET A 51 -18.98 4.55 -10.93
C MET A 51 -17.73 4.70 -10.04
N TYR A 52 -17.34 5.94 -9.70
CA TYR A 52 -16.16 6.17 -8.87
C TYR A 52 -16.34 5.68 -7.43
N ALA A 53 -17.55 5.79 -6.87
CA ALA A 53 -17.85 5.23 -5.55
C ALA A 53 -17.70 3.70 -5.53
N SER A 54 -18.16 3.00 -6.58
CA SER A 54 -17.96 1.56 -6.73
C SER A 54 -16.47 1.21 -6.80
N SER A 55 -15.68 1.95 -7.59
CA SER A 55 -14.23 1.73 -7.68
C SER A 55 -13.52 2.02 -6.35
N LEU A 56 -13.93 3.05 -5.61
CA LEU A 56 -13.44 3.33 -4.27
C LEU A 56 -13.69 2.13 -3.33
N SER A 57 -14.91 1.57 -3.32
CA SER A 57 -15.23 0.39 -2.52
C SER A 57 -14.34 -0.82 -2.87
N GLN A 58 -14.07 -1.05 -4.15
CA GLN A 58 -13.17 -2.13 -4.58
C GLN A 58 -11.74 -1.92 -4.07
N VAL A 59 -11.20 -0.70 -4.17
CA VAL A 59 -9.86 -0.37 -3.66
C VAL A 59 -9.78 -0.50 -2.13
N LEU A 60 -10.81 -0.08 -1.40
CA LEU A 60 -10.87 -0.23 0.06
C LEU A 60 -10.84 -1.70 0.48
N ASN A 61 -11.61 -2.56 -0.19
CA ASN A 61 -11.61 -3.99 0.06
C ASN A 61 -10.25 -4.62 -0.27
N GLY A 62 -9.62 -4.21 -1.37
CA GLY A 62 -8.27 -4.64 -1.73
C GLY A 62 -7.22 -4.23 -0.70
N HIS A 63 -7.25 -2.96 -0.26
CA HIS A 63 -6.36 -2.46 0.79
C HIS A 63 -6.54 -3.24 2.10
N ALA A 64 -7.79 -3.54 2.49
CA ALA A 64 -8.08 -4.34 3.68
C ALA A 64 -7.49 -5.75 3.59
N ALA A 65 -7.63 -6.42 2.45
CA ALA A 65 -7.07 -7.75 2.23
C ALA A 65 -5.53 -7.76 2.28
N ILE A 66 -4.87 -6.74 1.72
CA ILE A 66 -3.40 -6.60 1.78
C ILE A 66 -2.96 -6.29 3.21
N SER A 67 -3.72 -5.46 3.94
CA SER A 67 -3.43 -5.15 5.35
C SER A 67 -3.54 -6.39 6.22
N GLU A 68 -4.58 -7.20 6.01
CA GLU A 68 -4.75 -8.47 6.70
C GLU A 68 -3.60 -9.44 6.40
N LEU A 69 -3.14 -9.49 5.13
CA LEU A 69 -1.96 -10.27 4.76
C LEU A 69 -0.70 -9.80 5.50
N ALA A 70 -0.46 -8.49 5.57
CA ALA A 70 0.70 -7.93 6.27
C ALA A 70 0.71 -8.31 7.76
N VAL A 71 -0.45 -8.25 8.42
CA VAL A 71 -0.60 -8.67 9.82
C VAL A 71 -0.38 -10.18 9.97
N LYS A 72 -1.00 -11.01 9.10
CA LYS A 72 -0.82 -12.47 9.13
C LYS A 72 0.62 -12.93 8.91
N ARG A 73 1.39 -12.17 8.11
CA ARG A 73 2.80 -12.45 7.84
C ARG A 73 3.73 -11.88 8.92
N GLY A 74 3.21 -11.12 9.89
CA GLY A 74 3.97 -10.51 10.96
C GLY A 74 4.77 -9.27 10.54
N TRP A 75 4.56 -8.77 9.32
CA TRP A 75 5.21 -7.55 8.81
C TRP A 75 4.63 -6.28 9.44
N GLU A 76 3.37 -6.35 9.88
CA GLU A 76 2.71 -5.29 10.62
C GLU A 76 2.16 -5.86 11.92
N GLN A 77 2.45 -5.20 13.05
CA GLN A 77 1.98 -5.61 14.37
C GLN A 77 1.16 -4.48 15.01
N PRO A 78 -0.04 -4.18 14.48
CA PRO A 78 -0.80 -2.99 14.85
C PRO A 78 -1.22 -2.94 16.33
N TYR A 79 -1.20 -4.09 17.02
CA TYR A 79 -1.55 -4.22 18.43
C TYR A 79 -0.35 -4.39 19.37
N ALA A 80 0.88 -4.35 18.85
CA ALA A 80 2.07 -4.33 19.70
C ALA A 80 2.12 -3.01 20.53
N PRO A 81 2.76 -2.99 21.70
CA PRO A 81 3.01 -1.76 22.44
C PRO A 81 3.64 -0.67 21.55
N THR A 82 3.23 0.59 21.71
CA THR A 82 3.69 1.69 20.86
C THR A 82 5.21 1.87 20.89
N THR A 83 5.84 1.58 22.03
CA THR A 83 7.30 1.59 22.19
C THR A 83 7.99 0.53 21.35
N GLU A 84 7.37 -0.64 21.21
CA GLU A 84 7.86 -1.74 20.39
C GLU A 84 7.72 -1.41 18.90
N GLN A 85 6.53 -0.93 18.49
CA GLN A 85 6.31 -0.45 17.11
C GLN A 85 7.32 0.64 16.70
N LEU A 86 7.60 1.61 17.59
CA LEU A 86 8.56 2.67 17.32
C LEU A 86 9.99 2.13 17.27
N SER A 87 10.34 1.20 18.17
CA SER A 87 11.66 0.55 18.17
C SER A 87 11.89 -0.25 16.89
N ASP A 88 10.88 -0.96 16.39
CA ASP A 88 11.01 -1.75 15.18
C ASP A 88 11.10 -0.89 13.92
N ALA A 89 10.35 0.21 13.87
CA ALA A 89 10.50 1.21 12.81
C ALA A 89 11.91 1.83 12.80
N PHE A 90 12.48 2.11 13.98
CA PHE A 90 13.85 2.61 14.10
C PHE A 90 14.89 1.60 13.63
N LYS A 91 14.84 0.35 14.10
CA LYS A 91 15.74 -0.73 13.64
C LYS A 91 15.65 -0.92 12.13
N LYS A 92 14.45 -0.94 11.57
CA LYS A 92 14.24 -1.05 10.13
C LYS A 92 14.83 0.13 9.35
N SER A 93 14.91 1.30 9.96
CA SER A 93 15.58 2.47 9.37
C SER A 93 17.09 2.34 9.44
N GLU A 94 17.65 1.85 10.56
CA GLU A 94 19.09 1.54 10.68
C GLU A 94 19.51 0.47 9.66
N ASP A 95 18.75 -0.62 9.52
CA ASP A 95 19.02 -1.68 8.54
C ASP A 95 19.07 -1.17 7.10
N VAL A 96 18.32 -0.11 6.77
CA VAL A 96 18.39 0.52 5.45
C VAL A 96 19.66 1.34 5.30
N ILE A 97 20.05 2.10 6.32
CA ILE A 97 21.28 2.91 6.33
C ILE A 97 22.51 2.01 6.22
N ASP A 98 22.54 0.88 6.95
CA ASP A 98 23.67 -0.04 6.98
C ASP A 98 23.83 -0.87 5.69
N ARG A 99 22.82 -0.87 4.81
CA ARG A 99 22.83 -1.59 3.52
C ARG A 99 23.25 -0.74 2.32
N ASP A 100 23.42 0.57 2.51
CA ASP A 100 23.95 1.53 1.51
C ASP A 100 25.47 1.75 1.69
#